data_AF-A0A9E5MQR5-F1
#
_entry.id   AF-A0A9E5MQR5-F1
#
_cell.length_a   1.000
_cell.length_b   1.000
_cell.length_c   1.000
_cell.angle_alpha   90.00
_cell.angle_beta   90.00
_cell.angle_gamma   90.00
#
_symmetry.space_group_name_H-M   'P 1'
#
loop_
_entity.id
_entity.type
_entity.pdbx_description
1 polymer ?
#
loop_
_entity_poly.entity_id
_entity_poly.type
_entity_poly.pdbx_seq_one_letter_code
_entity_poly.pdbx_strand_id
1 'polypeptide(L)'
;VLRQAPGDSARWFVAEKSGFIRVFANNASSSSTETFLDISGIVNASGEGGLLGFAFHPDFPLTPEVYVSYTRSGAPLVSYVSRFYSADDGQ
;
A
#
# COMPACT_ATOMS: atom_id res chain seq x y z
N VAL A 1 -1.50 -2.24 7.84
CA VAL A 1 -0.03 -2.49 7.98
C VAL A 1 0.69 -1.15 7.88
N LEU A 2 1.75 -0.90 8.66
CA LEU A 2 2.53 0.35 8.66
C LEU A 2 3.99 0.04 8.31
N ARG A 3 4.59 0.74 7.34
CA ARG A 3 6.00 0.54 6.92
C ARG A 3 6.68 1.84 6.46
N GLN A 4 8.01 1.84 6.47
CA GLN A 4 8.85 2.79 5.74
C GLN A 4 9.48 2.10 4.54
N ALA A 5 9.81 2.85 3.49
CA ALA A 5 10.58 2.35 2.35
C ALA A 5 12.05 2.13 2.74
N PRO A 6 12.77 1.19 2.09
CA PRO A 6 14.20 1.02 2.30
C PRO A 6 14.96 2.33 2.14
N GLY A 7 15.71 2.73 3.17
CA GLY A 7 16.49 3.98 3.16
C GLY A 7 15.69 5.28 3.31
N ASP A 8 14.36 5.25 3.33
CA ASP A 8 13.50 6.43 3.54
C ASP A 8 12.92 6.42 4.96
N SER A 9 13.58 7.13 5.89
CA SER A 9 13.07 7.33 7.25
C SER A 9 12.13 8.54 7.39
N ALA A 10 11.93 9.31 6.32
CA ALA A 10 11.21 10.58 6.34
C ALA A 10 9.70 10.41 6.20
N ARG A 11 9.25 9.28 5.64
CA ARG A 11 7.83 9.01 5.39
C ARG A 11 7.39 7.69 6.01
N TRP A 12 6.11 7.62 6.34
CA TRP A 12 5.40 6.39 6.72
C TRP A 12 4.31 6.09 5.71
N PHE A 13 4.15 4.81 5.42
CA PHE A 13 3.12 4.28 4.53
C PHE A 13 2.21 3.35 5.32
N VAL A 14 0.91 3.59 5.24
CA VAL A 14 -0.11 2.80 5.93
C VAL A 14 -1.09 2.20 4.94
N ALA A 15 -1.24 0.89 5.01
CA ALA A 15 -2.27 0.16 4.30
C ALA A 15 -3.59 0.19 5.09
N GLU A 16 -4.62 0.72 4.46
CA GLU A 16 -6.01 0.73 4.91
C GLU A 16 -6.77 -0.46 4.32
N LYS A 17 -7.58 -1.12 5.15
CA LYS A 17 -8.36 -2.31 4.77
C LYS A 17 -9.21 -2.11 3.51
N SER A 18 -9.71 -0.90 3.30
CA SER A 18 -10.54 -0.47 2.16
C SER A 18 -9.78 -0.43 0.82
N GLY A 19 -8.48 -0.67 0.79
CA GLY A 19 -7.71 -0.75 -0.46
C GLY A 19 -6.86 0.48 -0.77
N PHE A 20 -6.58 1.33 0.22
CA PHE A 20 -5.66 2.45 0.06
C PHE A 20 -4.33 2.16 0.73
N ILE A 21 -3.24 2.64 0.12
CA ILE A 21 -2.01 2.93 0.84
C ILE A 21 -1.90 4.44 0.94
N ARG A 22 -1.87 4.97 2.16
CA ARG A 22 -1.60 6.39 2.43
C ARG A 22 -0.14 6.60 2.78
N VAL A 23 0.38 7.76 2.44
CA VAL A 23 1.70 8.22 2.85
C VAL A 23 1.58 9.49 3.68
N PHE A 24 2.43 9.64 4.69
CA PHE A 24 2.52 10.84 5.51
C PHE A 24 3.93 11.02 6.07
N ALA A 25 4.26 12.24 6.49
CA ALA A 25 5.57 12.54 7.04
C ALA A 25 5.78 11.84 8.39
N ASN A 26 7.01 11.36 8.63
CA ASN A 26 7.45 10.87 9.94
C ASN A 26 7.71 12.03 10.91
N ASN A 27 6.63 12.72 11.25
CA ASN A 27 6.61 13.88 12.11
C ASN A 27 5.33 13.86 12.95
N ALA A 28 5.44 13.99 14.27
CA ALA A 28 4.31 13.93 15.18
C ALA A 28 3.28 15.07 14.98
N SER A 29 3.70 16.18 14.36
CA SER A 29 2.84 17.30 13.99
C SER A 29 2.21 17.15 12.61
N SER A 30 2.50 16.06 11.87
CA SER A 30 1.87 15.80 10.58
C SER A 30 0.37 15.52 10.75
N SER A 31 -0.46 16.30 10.07
CA SER A 31 -1.92 16.14 10.05
C SER A 31 -2.48 15.84 8.66
N SER A 32 -1.63 15.87 7.63
CA SER A 32 -2.00 15.53 6.26
C SER A 32 -1.52 14.13 5.89
N THR A 33 -2.26 13.50 4.99
CA THR A 33 -1.92 12.26 4.32
C THR A 33 -2.18 12.40 2.82
N GLU A 34 -1.43 11.67 2.01
CA GLU A 34 -1.61 11.60 0.57
C GLU A 34 -1.91 10.16 0.15
N THR A 35 -2.53 9.98 -1.01
CA THR A 35 -2.76 8.64 -1.57
C THR A 35 -1.51 8.18 -2.31
N PHE A 36 -0.86 7.13 -1.83
CA PHE A 36 0.24 6.48 -2.56
C PHE A 36 -0.27 5.40 -3.53
N LEU A 37 -1.27 4.62 -3.11
CA LEU A 37 -1.92 3.62 -3.97
C LEU A 37 -3.42 3.56 -3.68
N ASP A 38 -4.22 3.49 -4.73
CA ASP A 38 -5.66 3.23 -4.65
C ASP A 38 -6.02 2.00 -5.48
N ILE A 39 -6.40 0.92 -4.80
CA ILE A 39 -6.99 -0.28 -5.39
C ILE A 39 -8.38 -0.58 -4.80
N SER A 40 -9.01 0.42 -4.17
CA SER A 40 -10.29 0.26 -3.47
C SER A 40 -11.40 -0.29 -4.37
N GLY A 41 -11.38 0.05 -5.66
CA GLY A 41 -12.34 -0.45 -6.65
C GLY A 41 -12.28 -1.94 -6.95
N ILE A 42 -11.20 -2.64 -6.56
CA ILE A 42 -11.04 -4.08 -6.80
C ILE A 42 -10.97 -4.92 -5.53
N VAL A 43 -10.84 -4.28 -4.37
CA VAL A 43 -10.71 -4.95 -3.07
C VAL A 43 -12.08 -5.33 -2.50
N ASN A 44 -12.17 -6.52 -1.92
CA ASN A 44 -13.28 -6.92 -1.05
C ASN A 44 -12.83 -6.76 0.41
N ALA A 45 -13.41 -5.80 1.14
CA ALA A 45 -13.06 -5.47 2.52
C ALA A 45 -14.00 -6.10 3.58
N SER A 46 -14.78 -7.12 3.22
CA SER A 46 -15.72 -7.80 4.13
C SER A 46 -14.98 -8.76 5.07
N GLY A 47 -15.35 -8.79 6.36
CA GLY A 47 -14.73 -9.69 7.35
C GLY A 47 -13.22 -9.47 7.45
N GLU A 48 -12.43 -10.53 7.33
CA GLU A 48 -10.96 -10.49 7.28
C GLU A 48 -10.39 -10.16 5.89
N GLY A 49 -11.25 -9.94 4.89
CA GLY A 49 -10.83 -9.47 3.57
C GLY A 49 -10.39 -8.01 3.59
N GLY A 50 -9.64 -7.60 2.58
CA GLY A 50 -9.22 -6.22 2.36
C GLY A 50 -7.87 -6.16 1.66
N LEU A 51 -7.22 -5.01 1.77
CA LEU A 51 -5.77 -4.91 1.61
C LEU A 51 -5.09 -5.39 2.90
N LEU A 52 -4.41 -6.53 2.81
CA LEU A 52 -3.91 -7.28 3.96
C LEU A 52 -2.45 -6.98 4.26
N GLY A 53 -1.67 -6.60 3.25
CA GLY A 53 -0.27 -6.25 3.45
C GLY A 53 0.39 -5.73 2.19
N PHE A 54 1.57 -5.17 2.38
CA PHE A 54 2.41 -4.70 1.29
C PHE A 54 3.90 -4.76 1.65
N ALA A 55 4.74 -4.68 0.63
CA ALA A 55 6.19 -4.56 0.71
C ALA A 55 6.72 -3.73 -0.47
N PHE A 56 7.71 -2.89 -0.22
CA PHE A 56 8.48 -2.22 -1.27
C PHE A 56 9.47 -3.20 -1.90
N HIS A 57 9.83 -2.95 -3.15
CA HIS A 57 11.03 -3.57 -3.72
C HIS A 57 12.26 -3.22 -2.86
N PRO A 58 13.23 -4.14 -2.67
CA PRO A 58 14.43 -3.86 -1.87
C PRO A 58 15.22 -2.63 -2.31
N ASP A 59 15.26 -2.38 -3.62
CA ASP A 59 15.93 -1.24 -4.25
C ASP A 59 15.01 -0.03 -4.50
N PHE A 60 13.84 0.04 -3.86
CA PHE A 60 12.97 1.21 -3.97
C PHE A 60 13.70 2.47 -3.44
N PRO A 61 13.60 3.65 -4.10
CA PRO A 61 12.76 3.94 -5.27
C PRO A 61 13.41 3.69 -6.64
N LEU A 62 14.69 3.28 -6.71
CA LEU A 62 15.37 3.03 -8.00
C LEU A 62 14.64 1.97 -8.85
N THR A 63 14.05 0.98 -8.18
CA THR A 63 13.03 0.11 -8.76
C THR A 63 11.69 0.49 -8.11
N PRO A 64 10.85 1.31 -8.79
CA PRO A 64 9.64 1.91 -8.20
C PRO A 64 8.48 0.90 -8.14
N GLU A 65 8.74 -0.29 -7.58
CA GLU A 65 7.78 -1.38 -7.47
C GLU A 65 7.30 -1.55 -6.02
N VAL A 66 6.00 -1.79 -5.87
CA VAL A 66 5.37 -2.20 -4.61
C VAL A 66 4.51 -3.44 -4.82
N TYR A 67 4.58 -4.34 -3.87
CA TYR A 67 3.86 -5.61 -3.87
C TYR A 67 2.77 -5.54 -2.81
N VAL A 68 1.54 -5.92 -3.17
CA VAL A 68 0.39 -5.89 -2.26
C VAL A 68 -0.30 -7.25 -2.21
N SER A 69 -0.82 -7.60 -1.04
CA SER A 69 -1.66 -8.78 -0.80
C SER A 69 -3.07 -8.32 -0.45
N TYR A 70 -4.08 -8.78 -1.19
CA TYR A 70 -5.46 -8.34 -1.03
C TYR A 70 -6.48 -9.38 -1.48
N THR A 71 -7.72 -9.27 -1.00
CA THR A 71 -8.83 -10.12 -1.45
C THR A 71 -9.73 -9.41 -2.46
N ARG A 72 -10.26 -10.16 -3.43
CA ARG A 72 -11.26 -9.66 -4.39
C ARG A 72 -12.58 -10.40 -4.25
N SER A 73 -13.67 -9.73 -4.61
CA SER A 73 -15.01 -10.34 -4.61
C SER A 73 -15.07 -11.50 -5.59
N GLY A 74 -15.69 -12.60 -5.16
CA GLY A 74 -15.86 -13.84 -5.93
C GLY A 74 -16.43 -14.95 -5.05
N ALA A 75 -16.90 -16.02 -5.67
CA ALA A 75 -17.27 -17.27 -5.01
C ALA A 75 -16.46 -18.42 -5.65
N PRO A 76 -15.33 -18.84 -5.06
CA PRO A 76 -14.84 -18.51 -3.71
C PRO A 76 -14.20 -17.10 -3.61
N LEU A 77 -14.01 -16.63 -2.37
CA LEU A 77 -13.15 -15.49 -2.07
C LEU A 77 -11.70 -15.85 -2.43
N VAL A 78 -11.00 -14.98 -3.16
CA VAL A 78 -9.64 -15.24 -3.63
C VAL A 78 -8.69 -14.17 -3.10
N SER A 79 -7.53 -14.61 -2.60
CA SER A 79 -6.40 -13.76 -2.25
C SER A 79 -5.47 -13.58 -3.46
N TYR A 80 -5.07 -12.34 -3.70
CA TYR A 80 -4.18 -11.93 -4.79
C TYR A 80 -2.92 -11.34 -4.21
N VAL A 81 -1.79 -11.67 -4.83
CA VAL A 81 -0.56 -10.88 -4.72
C VAL A 81 -0.35 -10.19 -6.05
N SER A 82 -0.12 -8.88 -6.02
CA SER A 82 0.07 -8.09 -7.24
C SER A 82 1.21 -7.11 -7.07
N ARG A 83 1.89 -6.84 -8.18
CA ARG A 83 2.93 -5.84 -8.29
C ARG A 83 2.35 -4.60 -8.96
N PHE A 84 2.64 -3.44 -8.40
CA PHE A 84 2.34 -2.13 -8.94
C PHE A 84 3.63 -1.35 -9.15
N TYR A 85 3.64 -0.51 -10.17
CA TYR A 85 4.72 0.44 -10.42
C TYR A 85 4.21 1.82 -10.02
N SER A 86 5.02 2.57 -9.27
CA SER A 86 4.77 3.99 -9.06
C SER A 86 5.02 4.74 -10.38
N ALA A 87 4.14 5.67 -10.70
CA ALA A 87 4.21 6.47 -11.92
C ALA A 87 5.05 7.76 -11.76
N ASP A 88 5.45 8.04 -10.52
CA ASP A 88 6.13 9.25 -10.05
C ASP A 88 7.46 8.92 -9.35
N ASP A 89 8.10 7.80 -9.73
CA ASP A 89 9.40 7.36 -9.22
C ASP A 89 9.46 7.20 -7.69
N GLY A 90 8.36 6.78 -7.08
CA GLY A 90 8.23 6.45 -5.66
C GLY A 90 7.88 7.61 -4.75
N GLN A 91 7.38 8.72 -5.33
CA GLN A 91 6.97 9.90 -4.59
C GLN A 91 5.58 9.78 -3.96
#